data_AF-A0A9Q0XJW0-F1
#
_entry.id   AF-A0A9Q0XJW0-F1
#
_cell.length_a   1.000
_cell.length_b   1.000
_cell.length_c   1.000
_cell.angle_alpha   90.00
_cell.angle_beta   90.00
_cell.angle_gamma   90.00
#
_symmetry.space_group_name_H-M   'P 1'
#
loop_
_entity.id
_entity.type
_entity.pdbx_description
1 polymer ?
#
loop_
_entity_poly.entity_id
_entity_poly.type
_entity_poly.pdbx_seq_one_letter_code
_entity_poly.pdbx_strand_id
1 'polypeptide(L)'
;MRAARGLRAWRLGLLLGMCSVALWLPAEGCPSKCTCSGSNVDCHGQGLKTVPRGIPRNAERLDLDRNNITRITKVDFAGLKNLRVLHLEENQISVIERGTFQDLKQLERLRLNRNKLQVLPELLFQNTLKLTRL
;
A
#
# COMPACT_ATOMS: atom_id res chain seq x y z
N MET A 1 5.54 68.50 43.94
CA MET A 1 6.63 68.16 42.99
C MET A 1 6.19 66.97 42.14
N ARG A 2 6.62 66.96 40.89
CA ARG A 2 6.13 66.15 39.76
C ARG A 2 6.36 64.64 39.95
N ALA A 3 5.38 63.83 39.55
CA ALA A 3 5.57 62.63 38.74
C ALA A 3 4.23 62.25 38.08
N ALA A 4 4.23 62.20 36.75
CA ALA A 4 3.03 62.07 35.93
C ALA A 4 2.86 60.64 35.38
N ARG A 5 1.63 60.14 35.51
CA ARG A 5 0.81 59.34 34.56
C ARG A 5 1.42 58.13 33.83
N GLY A 6 0.82 56.97 34.07
CA GLY A 6 0.70 55.88 33.10
C GLY A 6 -0.71 55.27 33.14
N LEU A 7 -1.65 55.83 32.37
CA LEU A 7 -2.90 55.16 31.98
C LEU A 7 -2.70 54.56 30.59
N ARG A 8 -3.15 53.31 30.41
CA ARG A 8 -4.02 52.85 29.31
C ARG A 8 -4.28 51.34 29.44
N ALA A 9 -5.46 51.00 29.96
CA ALA A 9 -6.17 49.82 29.48
C ALA A 9 -6.46 50.01 27.97
N TRP A 10 -6.57 48.93 27.21
CA TRP A 10 -7.54 48.72 26.11
C TRP A 10 -7.25 47.41 25.34
N ARG A 11 -8.25 46.51 25.36
CA ARG A 11 -8.74 45.59 24.32
C ARG A 11 -8.67 44.09 24.62
N LEU A 12 -9.88 43.54 24.77
CA LEU A 12 -10.27 42.14 24.66
C LEU A 12 -9.68 41.51 23.37
N GLY A 13 -9.00 40.37 23.53
CA GLY A 13 -8.67 39.47 22.44
C GLY A 13 -9.25 38.09 22.73
N LEU A 14 -10.39 37.77 22.11
CA LEU A 14 -10.86 36.41 21.91
C LEU A 14 -9.83 35.68 21.04
N LEU A 15 -8.95 34.88 21.63
CA LEU A 15 -8.23 33.86 20.87
C LEU A 15 -9.02 32.54 20.96
N LEU A 16 -10.07 32.46 20.13
CA LEU A 16 -10.48 31.20 19.53
C LEU A 16 -9.35 30.76 18.58
N GLY A 17 -8.24 30.32 19.16
CA GLY A 17 -7.21 29.58 18.45
C GLY A 17 -7.76 28.18 18.26
N MET A 18 -8.45 27.98 17.14
CA MET A 18 -8.95 26.69 16.71
C MET A 18 -7.88 25.64 16.99
N CYS A 19 -8.24 24.59 17.72
CA CYS A 19 -7.53 23.33 17.58
C CYS A 19 -7.75 22.98 16.11
N SER A 20 -6.79 23.40 15.27
CA SER A 20 -6.72 23.03 13.87
C SER A 20 -6.95 21.55 13.88
N VAL A 21 -8.08 21.13 13.33
CA VAL A 21 -8.41 19.72 13.20
C VAL A 21 -7.23 19.18 12.40
N ALA A 22 -6.23 18.65 13.08
CA ALA A 22 -5.18 17.89 12.46
C ALA A 22 -5.98 16.75 11.89
N LEU A 23 -6.29 16.86 10.61
CA LEU A 23 -6.83 15.80 9.79
C LEU A 23 -5.86 14.65 10.04
N TRP A 24 -6.23 13.78 10.97
CA TRP A 24 -5.67 12.45 11.09
C TRP A 24 -6.12 11.77 9.79
N LEU A 25 -5.43 12.09 8.70
CA LEU A 25 -5.34 11.18 7.58
C LEU A 25 -4.81 9.90 8.22
N PRO A 26 -5.56 8.79 8.21
CA PRO A 26 -4.96 7.53 8.58
C PRO A 26 -3.75 7.43 7.68
N ALA A 27 -2.56 7.37 8.25
CA ALA A 27 -1.40 6.98 7.47
C ALA A 27 -1.80 5.64 6.86
N GLU A 28 -2.06 5.61 5.56
CA GLU A 28 -2.07 4.39 4.76
C GLU A 28 -0.64 3.86 4.89
N GLY A 29 -0.42 3.15 6.00
CA GLY A 29 0.91 2.96 6.55
C GLY A 29 1.67 2.02 5.65
N CYS A 30 2.86 2.42 5.23
CA CYS A 30 3.75 1.51 4.53
C CYS A 30 4.03 0.28 5.40
N PRO A 31 4.00 -0.95 4.86
CA PRO A 31 4.33 -2.12 5.65
C PRO A 31 5.73 -2.00 6.26
N SER A 32 5.92 -2.43 7.50
CA SER A 32 7.14 -2.13 8.29
C SER A 32 8.45 -2.69 7.73
N LYS A 33 8.38 -3.72 6.87
CA LYS A 33 9.55 -4.28 6.17
C LYS A 33 9.75 -3.71 4.76
N CYS A 34 8.87 -2.83 4.32
CA CYS A 34 8.87 -2.31 2.96
C CYS A 34 9.21 -0.82 2.96
N THR A 35 9.63 -0.34 1.79
CA THR A 35 9.82 1.08 1.51
C THR A 35 8.75 1.55 0.55
N CYS A 36 8.08 2.67 0.86
CA CYS A 36 7.05 3.25 0.01
C CYS A 36 7.48 4.62 -0.48
N SER A 37 7.38 4.86 -1.78
CA SER A 37 7.69 6.15 -2.41
C SER A 37 6.63 6.44 -3.47
N GLY A 38 5.76 7.43 -3.20
CA GLY A 38 4.59 7.69 -4.03
C GLY A 38 3.66 6.48 -4.05
N SER A 39 3.33 5.98 -5.24
CA SER A 39 2.52 4.77 -5.45
C SER A 39 3.34 3.49 -5.62
N ASN A 40 4.66 3.54 -5.41
CA ASN A 40 5.54 2.38 -5.48
C ASN A 40 5.77 1.81 -4.07
N VAL A 41 5.60 0.50 -3.94
CA VAL A 41 5.84 -0.27 -2.72
C VAL A 41 6.92 -1.30 -3.00
N ASP A 42 8.08 -1.15 -2.37
CA ASP A 42 9.23 -2.03 -2.51
C ASP A 42 9.39 -2.88 -1.25
N CYS A 43 9.20 -4.19 -1.40
CA CYS A 43 9.36 -5.21 -0.37
C CYS A 43 10.37 -6.29 -0.80
N HIS A 44 11.29 -5.95 -1.73
CA HIS A 44 12.26 -6.89 -2.29
C HIS A 44 13.21 -7.45 -1.22
N GLY A 45 13.46 -8.76 -1.24
CA GLY A 45 14.55 -9.36 -0.46
C GLY A 45 14.36 -9.35 1.05
N GLN A 46 13.14 -9.13 1.55
CA GLN A 46 12.86 -8.91 2.98
C GLN A 46 12.63 -10.20 3.78
N GLY A 47 12.82 -11.37 3.15
CA GLY A 47 12.59 -12.68 3.75
C GLY A 47 11.14 -12.91 4.15
N LEU A 48 10.19 -12.26 3.47
CA LEU A 48 8.77 -12.34 3.77
C LEU A 48 8.24 -13.75 3.51
N LYS A 49 7.48 -14.29 4.47
CA LYS A 49 6.83 -15.61 4.34
C LYS A 49 5.42 -15.52 3.75
N THR A 50 4.83 -14.33 3.79
CA THR A 50 3.49 -14.00 3.29
C THR A 50 3.51 -12.59 2.71
N VAL A 51 2.49 -12.24 1.93
CA VAL A 51 2.28 -10.85 1.50
C VAL A 51 2.05 -9.98 2.75
N PRO A 52 2.74 -8.84 2.90
CA PRO A 52 2.61 -8.02 4.09
C PRO A 52 1.27 -7.27 4.08
N ARG A 53 0.69 -7.07 5.27
CA ARG A 53 -0.54 -6.27 5.42
C ARG A 53 -0.21 -4.79 5.35
N GLY A 54 -1.22 -3.98 5.04
CA GLY A 54 -1.11 -2.52 5.04
C GLY A 54 -0.54 -1.95 3.73
N ILE A 55 -0.51 -2.72 2.64
CA ILE A 55 -0.13 -2.16 1.34
C ILE A 55 -1.07 -0.99 1.01
N PRO A 56 -0.55 0.23 0.74
CA PRO A 56 -1.36 1.39 0.44
C PRO A 56 -2.32 1.13 -0.73
N ARG A 57 -3.58 1.59 -0.61
CA ARG A 57 -4.62 1.33 -1.63
C ARG A 57 -4.36 2.05 -2.96
N ASN A 58 -3.56 3.11 -2.91
CA ASN A 58 -3.10 3.85 -4.07
C ASN A 58 -1.86 3.24 -4.75
N ALA A 59 -1.37 2.08 -4.29
CA ALA A 59 -0.21 1.43 -4.91
C ALA A 59 -0.47 1.08 -6.38
N GLU A 60 0.45 1.48 -7.25
CA GLU A 60 0.46 1.16 -8.68
C GLU A 60 1.52 0.11 -9.01
N ARG A 61 2.59 0.04 -8.23
CA ARG A 61 3.67 -0.94 -8.37
C ARG A 61 3.98 -1.57 -7.02
N LEU A 62 3.95 -2.91 -6.98
CA LEU A 62 4.31 -3.70 -5.81
C LEU A 62 5.41 -4.68 -6.19
N ASP A 63 6.55 -4.56 -5.51
CA ASP A 63 7.70 -5.43 -5.67
C ASP A 63 7.84 -6.37 -4.47
N LEU A 64 7.58 -7.65 -4.66
CA LEU A 64 7.71 -8.72 -3.66
C LEU A 64 8.73 -9.76 -4.10
N ASP A 65 9.60 -9.42 -5.06
CA ASP A 65 10.62 -10.33 -5.58
C ASP A 65 11.58 -10.79 -4.47
N ARG A 66 12.16 -11.98 -4.66
CA ARG A 66 13.21 -12.54 -3.79
C ARG A 66 12.79 -12.67 -2.32
N ASN A 67 11.57 -13.13 -2.10
CA ASN A 67 11.04 -13.44 -0.76
C ASN A 67 10.82 -14.95 -0.59
N ASN A 68 10.26 -15.35 0.55
CA ASN A 68 9.96 -16.74 0.90
C ASN A 68 8.45 -16.99 0.93
N ILE A 69 7.67 -16.30 0.08
CA ILE A 69 6.21 -16.43 0.04
C ILE A 69 5.87 -17.80 -0.56
N THR A 70 5.01 -18.55 0.11
CA THR A 70 4.64 -19.93 -0.28
C THR A 70 3.22 -20.05 -0.81
N ARG A 71 2.34 -19.14 -0.40
CA ARG A 71 0.93 -19.09 -0.81
C ARG A 71 0.50 -17.64 -0.96
N ILE A 72 -0.34 -17.38 -1.95
CA ILE A 72 -1.08 -16.13 -2.08
C ILE A 72 -2.58 -16.41 -2.12
N THR A 73 -3.33 -15.58 -1.41
CA THR A 73 -4.73 -15.80 -1.05
C THR A 73 -5.61 -14.70 -1.61
N LYS A 74 -6.94 -14.86 -1.52
CA LYS A 74 -7.89 -13.83 -1.99
C LYS A 74 -7.69 -12.46 -1.30
N VAL A 75 -7.21 -12.45 -0.05
CA VAL A 75 -7.13 -11.23 0.76
C VAL A 75 -5.83 -10.44 0.56
N ASP A 76 -4.78 -11.07 0.02
CA ASP A 76 -3.44 -10.48 -0.02
C ASP A 76 -3.34 -9.23 -0.89
N PHE A 77 -4.14 -9.17 -1.97
CA PHE A 77 -4.18 -8.02 -2.88
C PHE A 77 -5.58 -7.37 -2.95
N ALA A 78 -6.44 -7.67 -1.97
CA ALA A 78 -7.80 -7.15 -1.93
C ALA A 78 -7.81 -5.62 -1.88
N GLY A 79 -8.64 -5.00 -2.72
CA GLY A 79 -8.75 -3.54 -2.80
C GLY A 79 -7.62 -2.79 -3.49
N LEU A 80 -6.55 -3.45 -3.97
CA LEU A 80 -5.45 -2.84 -4.74
C LEU A 80 -5.87 -2.55 -6.20
N LYS A 81 -6.95 -1.81 -6.37
CA LYS A 81 -7.61 -1.57 -7.67
C LYS A 81 -6.75 -0.80 -8.66
N ASN A 82 -5.78 -0.05 -8.17
CA ASN A 82 -4.86 0.77 -8.97
C ASN A 82 -3.57 0.03 -9.33
N LEU A 83 -3.38 -1.21 -8.85
CA LEU A 83 -2.14 -1.93 -9.09
C LEU A 83 -2.00 -2.29 -10.57
N ARG A 84 -0.90 -1.84 -11.18
CA ARG A 84 -0.55 -2.05 -12.59
C ARG A 84 0.56 -3.07 -12.75
N VAL A 85 1.49 -3.11 -11.80
CA VAL A 85 2.64 -4.01 -11.84
C VAL A 85 2.78 -4.75 -10.52
N LEU A 86 2.76 -6.08 -10.60
CA LEU A 86 2.99 -6.98 -9.48
C LEU A 86 4.16 -7.91 -9.79
N HIS A 87 5.21 -7.82 -9.01
CA HIS A 87 6.38 -8.67 -9.11
C HIS A 87 6.42 -9.65 -7.93
N LEU A 88 6.46 -10.96 -8.22
CA LEU A 88 6.50 -12.07 -7.26
C LEU A 88 7.56 -13.12 -7.68
N GLU A 89 8.54 -12.72 -8.46
CA GLU A 89 9.64 -13.55 -8.95
C GLU A 89 10.52 -14.06 -7.79
N GLU A 90 11.15 -15.22 -7.98
CA GLU A 90 12.12 -15.78 -7.02
C GLU A 90 11.51 -15.93 -5.61
N ASN A 91 10.27 -16.42 -5.55
CA ASN A 91 9.59 -16.82 -4.33
C ASN A 91 9.43 -18.35 -4.27
N GLN A 92 8.61 -18.86 -3.36
CA GLN A 92 8.35 -20.29 -3.19
C GLN A 92 6.86 -20.61 -3.38
N ILE A 93 6.15 -19.79 -4.16
CA ILE A 93 4.69 -19.87 -4.28
C ILE A 93 4.33 -21.19 -4.95
N SER A 94 3.58 -22.01 -4.23
CA SER A 94 3.07 -23.30 -4.70
C SER A 94 1.55 -23.28 -4.90
N VAL A 95 0.87 -22.34 -4.23
CA VAL A 95 -0.59 -22.20 -4.27
C VAL A 95 -0.98 -20.75 -4.51
N ILE A 96 -1.84 -20.55 -5.51
CA ILE A 96 -2.60 -19.31 -5.74
C ILE A 96 -4.06 -19.66 -5.52
N GLU A 97 -4.74 -18.98 -4.60
CA GLU A 97 -6.18 -19.20 -4.41
C GLU A 97 -7.01 -18.62 -5.55
N ARG A 98 -8.19 -19.20 -5.77
CA ARG A 98 -9.15 -18.65 -6.71
C ARG A 98 -9.55 -17.23 -6.26
N GLY A 99 -9.49 -16.29 -7.20
CA GLY A 99 -9.88 -14.91 -6.95
C GLY A 99 -8.78 -14.03 -6.32
N THR A 100 -7.55 -14.51 -6.15
CA THR A 100 -6.41 -13.70 -5.69
C THR A 100 -6.22 -12.41 -6.47
N PHE A 101 -6.53 -12.40 -7.77
CA PHE A 101 -6.39 -11.21 -8.62
C PHE A 101 -7.72 -10.53 -8.98
N GLN A 102 -8.82 -10.87 -8.29
CA GLN A 102 -10.18 -10.43 -8.65
C GLN A 102 -10.35 -8.90 -8.69
N ASP A 103 -9.65 -8.20 -7.80
CA ASP A 103 -9.73 -6.73 -7.66
C ASP A 103 -8.71 -5.97 -8.50
N LEU A 104 -7.75 -6.66 -9.13
CA LEU A 104 -6.61 -6.05 -9.83
C LEU A 104 -6.98 -5.63 -11.26
N LYS A 105 -8.01 -4.78 -11.38
CA LYS A 105 -8.62 -4.38 -12.66
C LYS A 105 -7.66 -3.62 -13.58
N GLN A 106 -6.63 -3.00 -13.03
CA GLN A 106 -5.62 -2.23 -13.76
C GLN A 106 -4.32 -3.01 -13.99
N LEU A 107 -4.25 -4.29 -13.61
CA LEU A 107 -3.02 -5.06 -13.70
C LEU A 107 -2.60 -5.25 -15.16
N GLU A 108 -1.42 -4.75 -15.50
CA GLU A 108 -0.83 -4.83 -16.84
C GLU A 108 0.27 -5.87 -16.89
N ARG A 109 1.01 -6.03 -15.78
CA ARG A 109 2.15 -6.93 -15.67
C ARG A 109 2.13 -7.71 -14.36
N LEU A 110 2.15 -9.03 -14.49
CA LEU A 110 2.40 -9.96 -13.41
C LEU A 110 3.69 -10.70 -13.71
N ARG A 111 4.53 -10.96 -12.69
CA ARG A 111 5.68 -11.86 -12.82
C ARG A 111 5.62 -12.91 -11.74
N LEU A 112 5.58 -14.18 -12.16
CA LEU A 112 5.54 -15.35 -11.28
C LEU A 112 6.71 -16.31 -11.53
N ASN A 113 7.72 -15.90 -12.32
CA ASN A 113 8.84 -16.78 -12.67
C ASN A 113 9.59 -17.25 -11.42
N ARG A 114 10.26 -18.40 -11.52
CA ARG A 114 11.07 -18.97 -10.43
C ARG A 114 10.27 -19.15 -9.13
N ASN A 115 9.05 -19.68 -9.25
CA ASN A 115 8.20 -20.16 -8.15
C ASN A 115 8.03 -21.69 -8.24
N LYS A 116 7.18 -22.26 -7.37
CA LYS A 116 6.88 -23.70 -7.29
C LYS A 116 5.47 -24.05 -7.80
N LEU A 117 4.95 -23.22 -8.71
CA LEU A 117 3.61 -23.36 -9.26
C LEU A 117 3.57 -24.57 -10.20
N GLN A 118 2.62 -25.48 -9.96
CA GLN A 118 2.35 -26.62 -10.84
C GLN A 118 1.05 -26.41 -11.61
N VAL A 119 0.05 -25.79 -10.97
CA VAL A 119 -1.29 -25.57 -11.53
C VAL A 119 -1.76 -24.17 -11.15
N LEU A 120 -2.45 -23.51 -12.07
CA LEU A 120 -3.17 -22.27 -11.82
C LEU A 120 -4.67 -22.57 -11.72
N PRO A 121 -5.40 -21.97 -10.76
CA PRO A 121 -6.86 -22.11 -10.72
C PRO A 121 -7.51 -21.65 -12.02
N GLU A 122 -8.59 -22.33 -12.42
CA GLU A 122 -9.44 -21.84 -13.49
C GLU A 122 -9.95 -20.43 -13.19
N LEU A 123 -10.08 -19.62 -14.25
CA LEU A 123 -10.58 -18.24 -14.20
C LEU A 123 -9.73 -17.29 -13.36
N LEU A 124 -8.49 -17.65 -13.03
CA LEU A 124 -7.58 -16.82 -12.22
C LEU A 124 -7.43 -15.38 -12.76
N PHE A 125 -7.43 -15.24 -14.09
CA PHE A 125 -7.22 -13.96 -14.79
C PHE A 125 -8.49 -13.36 -15.38
N GLN A 126 -9.69 -13.88 -15.05
CA GLN A 126 -10.94 -13.43 -15.67
C GLN A 126 -11.22 -11.93 -15.47
N ASN A 127 -10.72 -11.35 -14.38
CA ASN A 127 -10.96 -9.95 -14.02
C ASN A 127 -9.77 -9.01 -14.30
N THR A 128 -8.62 -9.55 -14.72
CA THR A 128 -7.42 -8.76 -15.05
C THR A 128 -7.38 -8.47 -16.55
N LEU A 129 -8.36 -7.69 -17.03
CA LEU A 129 -8.60 -7.46 -18.46
C LEU A 129 -7.48 -6.69 -19.17
N LYS A 130 -6.62 -5.98 -18.40
CA LYS A 130 -5.48 -5.23 -18.91
C LYS A 130 -4.17 -6.02 -18.91
N LEU A 131 -4.19 -7.28 -18.47
CA LEU A 131 -2.97 -8.07 -18.34
C LEU A 131 -2.39 -8.34 -19.74
N THR A 132 -1.21 -7.80 -20.00
CA THR A 132 -0.51 -7.94 -21.28
C THR A 132 0.79 -8.72 -21.15
N ARG A 133 1.31 -8.89 -19.92
CA ARG A 133 2.57 -9.59 -19.63
C ARG A 133 2.41 -10.43 -18.36
N LEU A 134 2.68 -11.73 -18.48
CA LEU A 134 2.64 -12.74 -17.41
C LEU A 134 3.99 -13.44 -17.30
#